data_AF-A0AAW7VZI8-F1
#
_entry.id   AF-A0AAW7VZI8-F1
#
_cell.length_a   1.000
_cell.length_b   1.000
_cell.length_c   1.000
_cell.angle_alpha   90.00
_cell.angle_beta   90.00
_cell.angle_gamma   90.00
#
_symmetry.space_group_name_H-M   'P 1'
#
loop_
_entity.id
_entity.type
_entity.pdbx_description
1 polymer ?
#
loop_
_entity_poly.entity_id
_entity_poly.type
_entity_poly.pdbx_seq_one_letter_code
_entity_poly.pdbx_strand_id
1 'polypeptide(L)'
;MGLWNLLNGRSTPAEPSVGTAATEKTQPLSPSERADLESAWRELSQTLGEFNVTSLRACSREGRHWSEDPEAVRAIAGTIDSIMDDTSEGPKDSPAP
;
A
#
# COMPACT_ATOMS: atom_id res chain seq x y z
N MET A 1 -14.26 10.36 -9.60
CA MET A 1 -14.47 9.17 -10.46
C MET A 1 -13.29 8.25 -10.22
N GLY A 2 -13.56 7.07 -9.65
CA GLY A 2 -12.61 6.35 -8.80
C GLY A 2 -11.47 5.63 -9.51
N LEU A 3 -10.24 6.06 -9.24
CA LEU A 3 -9.01 5.28 -9.48
C LEU A 3 -8.95 3.99 -8.64
N TRP A 4 -9.78 3.89 -7.60
CA TRP A 4 -9.89 2.76 -6.69
C TRP A 4 -10.17 1.41 -7.37
N ASN A 5 -10.82 1.42 -8.53
CA ASN A 5 -11.28 0.18 -9.17
C ASN A 5 -10.19 -0.58 -9.94
N LEU A 6 -8.99 0.02 -10.11
CA LEU A 6 -7.93 -0.57 -10.92
C LEU A 6 -6.97 -1.47 -10.12
N LEU A 7 -6.91 -1.33 -8.79
CA LEU A 7 -6.01 -2.12 -7.94
C LEU A 7 -6.71 -3.29 -7.21
N ASN A 8 -8.04 -3.34 -7.21
CA ASN A 8 -8.82 -4.44 -6.62
C ASN A 8 -8.98 -5.62 -7.62
N GLY A 9 -7.88 -6.31 -7.90
CA GLY A 9 -7.86 -7.51 -8.71
C GLY A 9 -8.43 -8.74 -7.96
N ARG A 10 -9.72 -9.01 -8.17
CA ARG A 10 -10.43 -10.32 -8.07
C ARG A 10 -9.95 -11.27 -6.95
N SER A 11 -10.54 -11.15 -5.76
CA SER A 11 -10.60 -12.26 -4.81
C SER A 11 -11.44 -13.39 -5.42
N THR A 12 -10.79 -14.47 -5.82
CA THR A 12 -11.45 -15.73 -6.18
C THR A 12 -11.89 -16.39 -4.88
N PRO A 13 -13.15 -16.83 -4.72
CA PRO A 13 -13.58 -17.50 -3.49
C PRO A 13 -12.89 -18.86 -3.41
N ALA A 14 -11.86 -18.95 -2.56
CA ALA A 14 -11.35 -20.24 -2.08
C ALA A 14 -12.26 -20.71 -0.94
N GLU A 15 -12.69 -21.97 -1.03
CA GLU A 15 -13.64 -22.61 -0.14
C GLU A 15 -13.25 -22.51 1.35
N PRO A 16 -14.23 -22.35 2.27
CA PRO A 16 -13.96 -22.11 3.68
C PRO A 16 -13.59 -23.42 4.39
N SER A 17 -12.29 -23.63 4.62
CA SER A 17 -11.83 -24.61 5.62
C SER A 17 -11.87 -23.96 7.01
N VAL A 18 -12.71 -24.51 7.88
CA VAL A 18 -12.95 -24.07 9.26
C VAL A 18 -11.64 -23.86 10.03
N GLY A 19 -11.45 -22.63 10.48
CA GLY A 19 -10.44 -22.23 11.46
C GLY A 19 -10.97 -21.03 12.24
N THR A 20 -11.31 -21.25 13.51
CA THR A 20 -11.68 -20.21 14.48
C THR A 20 -10.58 -19.14 14.55
N ALA A 21 -10.85 -17.98 13.98
CA ALA A 21 -10.19 -16.73 14.33
C ALA A 21 -11.27 -15.64 14.31
N ALA A 22 -11.33 -14.86 15.39
CA ALA A 22 -12.35 -13.87 15.65
C ALA A 22 -12.55 -12.96 14.43
N THR A 23 -13.80 -12.83 13.99
CA THR A 23 -14.24 -11.81 13.04
C THR A 23 -14.07 -10.45 13.71
N GLU A 24 -12.89 -9.84 13.58
CA GLU A 24 -12.78 -8.40 13.75
C GLU A 24 -13.57 -7.79 12.59
N LYS A 25 -14.79 -7.35 12.89
CA LYS A 25 -15.65 -6.65 11.95
C LYS A 25 -14.85 -5.48 11.38
N THR A 26 -14.61 -5.49 10.07
CA THR A 26 -14.24 -4.30 9.30
C THR A 26 -15.28 -3.22 9.60
N GLN A 27 -14.99 -2.37 10.58
CA GLN A 27 -15.84 -1.24 10.92
C GLN A 27 -15.77 -0.30 9.71
N PRO A 28 -16.92 0.10 9.14
CA PRO A 28 -16.91 1.05 8.04
C PRO A 28 -16.17 2.32 8.48
N LEU A 29 -15.18 2.71 7.70
CA LEU A 29 -14.32 3.87 7.97
C LEU A 29 -15.17 5.11 8.25
N SER A 30 -14.88 5.81 9.35
CA SER A 30 -15.51 7.08 9.64
C SER A 30 -15.21 8.09 8.52
N PRO A 31 -16.06 9.10 8.31
CA PRO A 31 -15.85 10.08 7.23
C PRO A 31 -14.50 10.82 7.34
N SER A 32 -14.00 11.04 8.56
CA SER A 32 -12.67 11.62 8.77
C SER A 32 -11.55 10.66 8.35
N GLU A 33 -11.65 9.38 8.69
CA GLU A 33 -10.66 8.36 8.26
C GLU A 33 -10.66 8.19 6.73
N ARG A 34 -11.81 8.32 6.07
CA ARG A 34 -11.89 8.30 4.60
C ARG A 34 -11.17 9.49 3.98
N ALA A 35 -11.28 10.68 4.57
CA ALA A 35 -10.57 11.86 4.08
C ALA A 35 -9.05 11.73 4.28
N ASP A 36 -8.61 11.15 5.39
CA ASP A 36 -7.19 10.86 5.62
C ASP A 36 -6.67 9.82 4.63
N LEU A 37 -7.45 8.77 4.38
CA LEU A 37 -7.12 7.72 3.41
C LEU A 37 -7.01 8.26 1.99
N GLU A 38 -7.95 9.11 1.55
CA GLU A 38 -7.82 9.78 0.24
C GLU A 38 -6.60 10.68 0.16
N SER A 39 -6.22 11.34 1.27
CA SER A 39 -5.01 12.16 1.32
C SER A 39 -3.75 11.30 1.19
N ALA A 40 -3.65 10.21 1.96
CA ALA A 40 -2.55 9.25 1.87
C ALA A 40 -2.44 8.62 0.47
N TRP A 41 -3.57 8.32 -0.18
CA TRP A 41 -3.60 7.82 -1.55
C TRP A 41 -3.11 8.83 -2.59
N ARG A 42 -3.37 10.12 -2.38
CA ARG A 42 -2.83 11.19 -3.21
C ARG A 42 -1.32 11.33 -3.05
N GLU A 43 -0.81 11.21 -1.83
CA GLU A 43 0.63 11.17 -1.57
C GLU A 43 1.27 9.99 -2.30
N LEU A 44 0.76 8.77 -2.09
CA LEU A 44 1.26 7.57 -2.76
C LEU A 44 1.21 7.70 -4.29
N SER A 45 0.12 8.22 -4.86
CA SER A 45 -0.01 8.37 -6.31
C SER A 45 0.99 9.37 -6.89
N GLN A 46 1.32 10.44 -6.15
CA GLN A 46 2.34 11.40 -6.56
C GLN A 46 3.72 10.74 -6.55
N THR A 47 4.07 10.07 -5.45
CA THR A 47 5.34 9.31 -5.34
C THR A 47 5.47 8.28 -6.47
N LEU A 48 4.43 7.48 -6.72
CA LEU A 48 4.42 6.50 -7.81
C LEU A 48 4.57 7.18 -9.19
N GLY A 49 3.97 8.35 -9.39
CA GLY A 49 4.08 9.14 -10.61
C GLY A 49 5.48 9.70 -10.83
N GLU A 50 6.12 10.25 -9.79
CA GLU A 50 7.49 10.75 -9.84
C GLU A 50 8.49 9.65 -10.21
N PHE A 51 8.27 8.43 -9.72
CA PHE A 51 9.14 7.28 -9.97
C PHE A 51 8.68 6.36 -11.12
N ASN A 52 7.66 6.78 -11.90
CA ASN A 52 7.10 6.03 -13.03
C ASN A 52 6.75 4.56 -12.68
N VAL A 53 6.25 4.34 -11.47
CA VAL A 53 5.82 3.00 -11.02
C VAL A 53 4.48 2.66 -11.67
N THR A 54 4.46 1.60 -12.47
CA THR A 54 3.28 1.21 -13.27
C THR A 54 2.32 0.28 -12.54
N SER A 55 2.80 -0.43 -11.52
CA SER A 55 2.01 -1.39 -10.73
C SER A 55 2.61 -1.59 -9.35
N LEU A 56 1.78 -1.47 -8.33
CA LEU A 56 2.14 -1.80 -6.94
C LEU A 56 1.29 -2.97 -6.45
N ARG A 57 1.94 -4.02 -5.96
CA ARG A 57 1.27 -5.11 -5.24
C ARG A 57 1.91 -5.28 -3.87
N ALA A 58 1.09 -5.15 -2.84
CA ALA A 58 1.47 -5.46 -1.46
C ALA A 58 0.49 -6.48 -0.87
N CYS A 59 1.04 -7.40 -0.08
CA CYS A 59 0.28 -8.41 0.64
C CYS A 59 -0.04 -7.87 2.04
N SER A 60 -1.27 -8.07 2.51
CA SER A 60 -1.59 -7.84 3.92
C SER A 60 -1.33 -9.09 4.74
N ARG A 61 -0.82 -8.90 5.96
CA ARG A 61 -0.52 -9.99 6.91
C ARG A 61 -1.70 -10.34 7.81
N GLU A 62 -2.54 -9.37 8.17
CA GLU A 62 -3.56 -9.51 9.22
C GLU A 62 -5.00 -9.34 8.69
N GLY A 63 -5.23 -9.65 7.41
CA GLY A 63 -6.57 -9.71 6.83
C GLY A 63 -7.18 -8.35 6.46
N ARG A 64 -6.73 -7.23 7.06
CA ARG A 64 -7.10 -5.87 6.65
C ARG A 64 -6.29 -5.45 5.42
N HIS A 65 -6.94 -5.11 4.30
CA HIS A 65 -6.18 -4.73 3.11
C HIS A 65 -5.42 -3.42 3.38
N TRP A 66 -4.12 -3.39 3.06
CA TRP A 66 -3.26 -2.21 3.31
C TRP A 66 -3.83 -0.95 2.64
N SER A 67 -4.53 -1.10 1.52
CA SER A 67 -5.18 -0.02 0.77
C SER A 67 -6.33 0.66 1.51
N GLU A 68 -6.86 0.04 2.56
CA GLU A 68 -7.97 0.54 3.36
C GLU A 68 -7.49 1.24 4.64
N ASP A 69 -6.17 1.23 4.89
CA ASP A 69 -5.54 1.77 6.08
C ASP A 69 -4.66 2.98 5.72
N PRO A 70 -4.97 4.19 6.22
CA PRO A 70 -4.26 5.40 5.83
C PRO A 70 -2.78 5.38 6.25
N GLU A 71 -2.49 4.79 7.42
CA GLU A 71 -1.11 4.69 7.92
C GLU A 71 -0.29 3.72 7.06
N ALA A 72 -0.87 2.57 6.69
CA ALA A 72 -0.21 1.61 5.81
C ALA A 72 0.06 2.18 4.41
N VAL A 73 -0.90 2.92 3.83
CA VAL A 73 -0.71 3.60 2.53
C VAL A 73 0.44 4.62 2.62
N ARG A 74 0.48 5.42 3.69
CA ARG A 74 1.54 6.41 3.90
C ARG A 74 2.90 5.76 4.15
N ALA A 75 2.96 4.68 4.93
CA ALA A 75 4.19 3.91 5.16
C ALA A 75 4.77 3.33 3.87
N ILE A 76 3.91 2.85 2.96
CA ILE A 76 4.35 2.37 1.64
C ILE A 76 4.91 3.53 0.81
N ALA A 77 4.23 4.68 0.76
CA ALA A 77 4.73 5.85 0.04
C ALA A 77 6.12 6.27 0.54
N GLY A 78 6.30 6.38 1.86
CA GLY A 78 7.60 6.71 2.46
C GLY A 78 8.67 5.65 2.21
N THR A 79 8.29 4.37 2.16
CA THR A 79 9.24 3.29 1.83
C THR A 79 9.71 3.39 0.38
N ILE A 80 8.81 3.68 -0.57
CA ILE A 80 9.16 3.85 -1.98
C ILE A 80 10.09 5.05 -2.14
N ASP A 81 9.74 6.17 -1.52
CA ASP A 81 10.56 7.39 -1.53
C ASP A 81 11.98 7.12 -1.00
N SER A 82 12.09 6.47 0.18
CA SER A 82 13.38 6.13 0.78
C SER A 82 14.22 5.17 -0.07
N ILE A 83 13.61 4.17 -0.74
CA ILE A 83 14.32 3.25 -1.63
C ILE A 83 14.87 4.01 -2.84
N MET A 84 14.08 4.92 -3.40
CA MET A 84 14.47 5.66 -4.61
C MET A 84 15.52 6.74 -4.31
N ASP A 85 15.49 7.33 -3.12
CA ASP A 85 16.54 8.21 -2.62
C ASP A 85 17.87 7.44 -2.48
N ASP A 86 17.87 6.28 -1.82
CA ASP A 86 19.05 5.41 -1.67
C ASP A 86 19.61 4.95 -3.03
N THR A 87 18.73 4.67 -4.00
CA THR A 87 19.13 4.28 -5.35
C THR A 87 19.69 5.47 -6.17
N SER A 88 19.31 6.71 -5.84
CA SER A 88 19.80 7.92 -6.50
C SER A 88 21.21 8.32 -6.06
N GLU A 89 21.65 7.91 -4.87
CA GLU A 89 23.01 8.16 -4.37
C GLU A 89 24.10 7.36 -5.09
N GLY A 90 23.73 6.41 -5.96
CA GLY A 90 24.66 5.58 -6.73
C GLY A 90 25.39 4.55 -5.86
N PRO A 91 25.92 3.44 -6.43
CA PRO A 91 26.73 2.49 -5.67
C PRO A 91 27.89 3.27 -5.04
N LYS A 92 27.94 3.33 -3.70
CA LYS A 92 29.11 3.85 -2.99
C LYS A 92 30.26 2.94 -3.37
N ASP A 93 31.10 3.43 -4.29
CA ASP A 93 32.29 2.79 -4.82
C ASP A 93 33.01 2.08 -3.67
N SER A 94 32.91 0.76 -3.66
CA SER A 94 33.61 -0.05 -2.68
C SER A 94 35.09 0.05 -3.06
N PRO A 95 35.98 0.57 -2.19
CA PRO A 95 37.39 0.63 -2.53
C PRO A 95 37.89 -0.81 -2.77
N ALA A 96 38.27 -1.09 -4.01
CA ALA A 96 38.86 -2.37 -4.38
C ALA A 96 40.15 -2.62 -3.55
N PRO A 97 40.40 -3.87 -3.11
CA PRO A 97 41.58 -4.23 -2.34
C PRO A 97 42.89 -4.12 -3.12
#